data_AF-A0A5K1GST5-F1
#
_entry.id   AF-A0A5K1GST5-F1
#
_cell.length_a   1.000
_cell.length_b   1.000
_cell.length_c   1.000
_cell.angle_alpha   90.00
_cell.angle_beta   90.00
_cell.angle_gamma   90.00
#
_symmetry.space_group_name_H-M   'P 1'
#
loop_
_entity.id
_entity.type
_entity.pdbx_description
1 polymer ?
#
loop_
_entity_poly.entity_id
_entity_poly.type
_entity_poly.pdbx_seq_one_letter_code
_entity_poly.pdbx_strand_id
1 'polypeptide(L)'
;MAKDYGGGSPKPHHLESKRRRLSWVLGVSALCVIFYLLGAWQNSSSVTVDRMGISPKVDCDTKSQSYARPVVQSSISTLDFEAHHQLGANESLPVVRKFRPCDSKYSEYTPCQDPIRARKFEKKMLMYRERHCPAKDEVLQCLIPAPANYKNPFRWPQSRDYAWFDNVPHKELTIEKAVQNWIQVEGDKFRFPGGGTMFTRGANAYIDDIAELIPLASGSIRTALDTGCG
;
A
#
# COMPACT_ATOMS: atom_id res chain seq x y z
N MET A 1 29.35 -12.27 62.01
CA MET A 1 28.74 -11.28 62.91
C MET A 1 27.33 -10.99 62.41
N ALA A 2 26.35 -11.32 63.24
CA ALA A 2 24.93 -11.07 62.99
C ALA A 2 24.59 -9.59 63.14
N LYS A 3 23.57 -9.11 62.41
CA LYS A 3 22.65 -8.11 62.95
C LYS A 3 21.32 -8.13 62.21
N ASP A 4 20.32 -8.67 62.91
CA ASP A 4 18.90 -8.41 62.70
C ASP A 4 18.50 -7.00 63.22
N TYR A 5 17.21 -6.71 63.08
CA TYR A 5 16.40 -5.54 63.48
C TYR A 5 16.17 -4.53 62.34
N GLY A 6 14.94 -4.21 61.93
CA GLY A 6 13.64 -4.55 62.50
C GLY A 6 12.50 -4.01 61.63
N GLY A 7 11.32 -4.59 61.84
CA GLY A 7 10.09 -4.24 61.13
C GLY A 7 9.70 -2.77 61.32
N GLY A 8 9.58 -2.04 60.21
CA GLY A 8 9.02 -0.71 60.14
C GLY A 8 7.55 -0.76 59.73
N SER A 9 6.68 -0.25 60.59
CA SER A 9 5.24 -0.04 60.34
C SER A 9 5.01 0.78 59.05
N PRO A 10 4.04 0.43 58.17
CA PRO A 10 3.82 1.18 56.94
C PRO A 10 3.36 2.61 57.21
N LYS A 11 4.11 3.60 56.70
CA LYS A 11 3.77 5.03 56.79
C LYS A 11 2.38 5.31 56.17
N PRO A 12 1.53 6.17 56.76
CA PRO A 12 0.13 6.37 56.37
C PRO A 12 -0.06 6.77 54.89
N HIS A 13 0.87 7.54 54.32
CA HIS A 13 0.84 7.92 52.89
C HIS A 13 0.94 6.74 51.91
N HIS A 14 1.58 5.63 52.30
CA HIS A 14 1.73 4.46 51.44
C HIS A 14 0.43 3.65 51.36
N LEU A 15 -0.33 3.60 52.46
CA LEU A 15 -1.65 2.96 52.50
C LEU A 15 -2.69 3.75 51.70
N GLU A 16 -2.67 5.08 51.76
CA GLU A 16 -3.56 5.92 50.93
C GLU A 16 -3.27 5.82 49.43
N SER A 17 -1.98 5.81 49.04
CA SER A 17 -1.57 5.64 47.64
C SER A 17 -1.99 4.27 47.10
N LYS A 18 -1.81 3.21 47.89
CA LYS A 18 -2.24 1.84 47.53
C LYS A 18 -3.76 1.72 47.45
N ARG A 19 -4.50 2.36 48.36
CA ARG A 19 -5.97 2.42 48.35
C ARG A 19 -6.49 3.17 47.12
N ARG A 20 -5.87 4.28 46.75
CA ARG A 20 -6.22 5.06 45.55
C ARG A 20 -5.94 4.31 44.25
N ARG A 21 -4.82 3.57 44.17
CA ARG A 21 -4.53 2.67 43.03
C ARG A 21 -5.52 1.51 42.96
N LEU A 22 -5.89 0.92 44.10
CA LEU A 22 -6.88 -0.17 44.13
C LEU A 22 -8.27 0.33 43.71
N SER A 23 -8.70 1.49 44.19
CA SER A 23 -9.96 2.12 43.77
C SER A 23 -9.97 2.45 42.27
N TRP A 24 -8.84 2.87 41.71
CA TRP A 24 -8.72 3.12 40.27
C TRP A 24 -8.81 1.83 39.45
N VAL A 25 -8.08 0.77 39.85
CA VAL A 25 -8.15 -0.54 39.17
C VAL A 25 -9.56 -1.14 39.26
N LEU A 26 -10.20 -1.08 40.43
CA LEU A 26 -11.58 -1.55 40.61
C LEU A 26 -12.56 -0.73 39.75
N GLY A 27 -12.41 0.59 39.72
CA GLY A 27 -13.23 1.47 38.87
C GLY A 27 -13.10 1.16 37.39
N VAL A 28 -11.88 0.99 36.88
CA VAL A 28 -11.64 0.63 35.47
C VAL A 28 -12.21 -0.76 35.15
N SER A 29 -12.01 -1.73 36.03
CA SER A 29 -12.55 -3.09 35.82
C SER A 29 -14.07 -3.12 35.79
N ALA A 30 -14.74 -2.38 36.68
CA ALA A 30 -16.20 -2.26 36.69
C ALA A 30 -16.71 -1.59 35.41
N LEU A 31 -16.03 -0.53 34.94
CA LEU A 31 -16.37 0.17 33.71
C LEU A 31 -16.25 -0.74 32.48
N CYS A 32 -15.19 -1.55 32.40
CA CYS A 32 -15.02 -2.56 31.34
C CYS A 32 -16.14 -3.61 31.33
N VAL A 33 -16.54 -4.11 32.51
CA VAL A 33 -17.64 -5.08 32.62
C VAL A 33 -18.98 -4.45 32.20
N ILE A 34 -19.25 -3.20 32.59
CA ILE A 34 -20.45 -2.48 32.18
C ILE A 34 -20.52 -2.32 30.65
N PHE A 35 -19.44 -1.89 30.00
CA PHE A 35 -19.42 -1.75 28.54
C PHE A 35 -19.54 -3.09 27.81
N TYR A 36 -18.94 -4.15 28.35
CA TYR A 36 -19.10 -5.50 27.81
C TYR A 36 -20.56 -5.98 27.88
N LEU A 37 -21.22 -5.79 29.03
CA LEU A 37 -22.63 -6.16 29.19
C LEU A 37 -23.55 -5.31 28.31
N LEU A 38 -23.30 -4.01 28.18
CA LEU A 38 -24.05 -3.14 27.27
C LEU A 38 -23.88 -3.55 25.80
N GLY A 39 -22.67 -3.89 25.37
CA GLY A 39 -22.42 -4.39 24.02
C GLY A 39 -23.09 -5.75 23.76
N ALA A 40 -23.02 -6.67 24.73
CA ALA A 40 -23.71 -7.96 24.64
C ALA A 40 -25.24 -7.80 24.61
N TRP A 41 -25.79 -6.81 25.33
CA TRP A 41 -27.23 -6.56 25.37
C TRP A 41 -27.73 -5.89 24.08
N GLN A 42 -26.96 -4.95 23.50
CA GLN A 42 -27.27 -4.36 22.20
C GLN A 42 -27.20 -5.39 21.06
N ASN A 43 -26.32 -6.39 21.16
CA ASN A 43 -26.24 -7.49 20.20
C ASN A 43 -27.36 -8.55 20.36
N SER A 44 -28.21 -8.43 21.39
CA SER A 44 -29.35 -9.33 21.63
C SER A 44 -30.70 -8.80 21.15
N SER A 45 -30.73 -7.60 20.55
CA SER A 45 -31.87 -7.18 19.73
C SER A 45 -31.84 -7.97 18.43
N SER A 46 -32.64 -9.04 18.40
CA SER A 46 -32.86 -9.90 17.24
C SER A 46 -33.21 -9.07 16.01
N VAL A 47 -32.27 -8.98 15.07
CA VAL A 47 -32.62 -8.68 13.69
C VAL A 47 -33.28 -9.95 13.14
N THR A 48 -34.60 -9.93 13.02
CA THR A 48 -35.33 -10.82 12.13
C THR A 48 -34.89 -10.52 10.70
N VAL A 49 -33.90 -11.26 10.21
CA VAL A 49 -33.59 -11.31 8.78
C VAL A 49 -34.49 -12.38 8.17
N ASP A 50 -35.48 -11.94 7.41
CA ASP A 50 -36.29 -12.82 6.56
C ASP A 50 -35.37 -13.63 5.63
N ARG A 51 -35.42 -14.95 5.78
CA ARG A 51 -34.82 -15.91 4.85
C ARG A 51 -35.60 -15.87 3.54
N MET A 52 -35.20 -15.02 2.60
CA MET A 52 -35.47 -15.27 1.18
C MET A 52 -34.52 -16.35 0.68
N GLY A 53 -35.08 -17.53 0.40
CA GLY A 53 -34.35 -18.67 -0.09
C GLY A 53 -33.79 -18.45 -1.49
N ILE A 54 -32.49 -18.73 -1.65
CA ILE A 54 -31.88 -19.06 -2.93
C ILE A 54 -31.13 -20.37 -2.72
N SER A 55 -31.68 -21.43 -3.31
CA SER A 55 -31.15 -22.79 -3.29
C SER A 55 -29.99 -22.90 -4.29
N PRO A 56 -28.80 -23.41 -3.91
CA PRO A 56 -27.81 -23.81 -4.89
C PRO A 56 -28.12 -25.26 -5.28
N LYS A 57 -28.93 -25.43 -6.33
CA LYS A 57 -29.09 -26.74 -6.97
C LYS A 57 -28.28 -26.73 -8.26
N VAL A 58 -27.01 -27.10 -8.15
CA VAL A 58 -26.21 -27.51 -9.30
C VAL A 58 -26.33 -29.02 -9.35
N ASP A 59 -27.26 -29.50 -10.17
CA ASP A 59 -27.46 -30.91 -10.45
C ASP A 59 -26.69 -31.22 -11.75
N CYS A 60 -25.60 -31.98 -11.65
CA CYS A 60 -24.88 -32.49 -12.80
C CYS A 60 -25.54 -33.79 -13.23
N ASP A 61 -26.54 -33.71 -14.13
CA ASP A 61 -27.10 -34.91 -14.73
C ASP A 61 -26.74 -35.01 -16.22
N THR A 62 -26.21 -36.19 -16.56
CA THR A 62 -25.53 -36.49 -17.81
C THR A 62 -26.56 -37.05 -18.78
N LYS A 63 -27.02 -36.24 -19.74
CA LYS A 63 -27.76 -36.77 -20.91
C LYS A 63 -27.28 -36.14 -22.20
N SER A 64 -26.56 -36.95 -22.96
CA SER A 64 -26.22 -36.74 -24.36
C SER A 64 -27.48 -36.41 -25.16
N GLN A 65 -27.58 -35.18 -25.66
CA GLN A 65 -28.44 -34.87 -26.80
C GLN A 65 -27.65 -33.98 -27.78
N SER A 66 -27.45 -34.57 -28.95
CA SER A 66 -26.91 -33.95 -30.15
C SER A 66 -27.80 -32.79 -30.59
N TYR A 67 -27.30 -31.56 -30.41
CA TYR A 67 -27.85 -30.38 -31.06
C TYR A 67 -26.73 -29.65 -31.81
N ALA A 68 -27.06 -29.26 -33.05
CA ALA A 68 -26.16 -28.74 -34.05
C ALA A 68 -25.34 -27.52 -33.56
N ARG A 69 -24.06 -27.50 -33.93
CA ARG A 69 -23.15 -26.37 -33.73
C ARG A 69 -23.67 -25.13 -34.46
N PRO A 70 -23.91 -23.99 -33.80
CA PRO A 70 -23.87 -22.72 -34.49
C PRO A 70 -22.39 -22.38 -34.73
N VAL A 71 -22.01 -22.25 -35.99
CA VAL A 71 -20.71 -21.70 -36.39
C VAL A 71 -20.73 -20.22 -36.00
N VAL A 72 -20.17 -19.90 -34.84
CA VAL A 72 -19.80 -18.52 -34.51
C VAL A 72 -18.59 -18.21 -35.38
N GLN A 73 -18.82 -17.50 -36.48
CA GLN A 73 -17.74 -16.82 -37.20
C GLN A 73 -17.16 -15.78 -36.24
N SER A 74 -16.11 -16.15 -35.53
CA SER A 74 -15.22 -15.20 -34.90
C SER A 74 -14.60 -14.37 -36.01
N SER A 75 -15.11 -13.15 -36.20
CA SER A 75 -14.35 -12.10 -36.86
C SER A 75 -13.04 -11.97 -36.09
N ILE A 76 -11.97 -12.50 -36.68
CA ILE A 76 -10.61 -12.24 -36.22
C ILE A 76 -10.42 -10.75 -36.44
N SER A 77 -10.68 -9.96 -35.39
CA SER A 77 -10.19 -8.60 -35.32
C SER A 77 -8.69 -8.73 -35.21
N THR A 78 -8.00 -8.46 -36.31
CA THR A 78 -6.54 -8.29 -36.32
C THR A 78 -6.24 -7.15 -35.37
N LEU A 79 -5.70 -7.49 -34.20
CA LEU A 79 -5.29 -6.51 -33.21
C LEU A 79 -4.14 -5.70 -33.83
N ASP A 80 -4.35 -4.40 -33.95
CA ASP A 80 -3.34 -3.47 -34.40
C ASP A 80 -2.39 -3.19 -33.23
N PHE A 81 -1.15 -3.66 -33.38
CA PHE A 81 -0.07 -3.41 -32.42
C PHE A 81 0.84 -2.26 -32.88
N GLU A 82 0.47 -1.56 -33.95
CA GLU A 82 1.27 -0.48 -34.49
C GLU A 82 1.17 0.78 -33.61
N ALA A 83 2.32 1.38 -33.33
CA ALA A 83 2.36 2.60 -32.52
C ALA A 83 1.79 3.76 -33.34
N HIS A 84 0.57 4.21 -33.02
CA HIS A 84 -0.09 5.33 -33.70
C HIS A 84 0.53 6.72 -33.41
N HIS A 85 1.69 6.76 -32.75
CA HIS A 85 2.44 8.00 -32.51
C HIS A 85 3.48 8.18 -33.61
N GLN A 86 3.04 8.48 -34.84
CA GLN A 86 3.96 8.94 -35.87
C GLN A 86 4.37 10.38 -35.54
N LEU A 87 5.61 10.54 -35.05
CA LEU A 87 6.28 11.84 -35.04
C LEU A 87 6.41 12.28 -36.50
N GLY A 88 5.61 13.26 -36.91
CA GLY A 88 5.65 13.79 -38.27
C GLY A 88 7.07 14.24 -38.61
N ALA A 89 7.73 13.50 -39.49
CA ALA A 89 9.07 13.78 -40.01
C ALA A 89 9.04 14.95 -41.00
N ASN A 90 8.59 16.12 -40.54
CA ASN A 90 8.99 17.38 -41.12
C ASN A 90 10.16 17.87 -40.28
N GLU A 91 11.36 17.34 -40.57
CA GLU A 91 12.62 17.71 -39.92
C GLU A 91 13.01 19.16 -40.28
N SER A 92 12.32 20.13 -39.70
CA SER A 92 13.04 21.28 -39.17
C SER A 92 13.86 20.76 -37.98
N LEU A 93 15.17 21.00 -37.99
CA LEU A 93 16.08 20.68 -36.87
C LEU A 93 15.34 20.90 -35.54
N PRO A 94 15.33 19.93 -34.61
CA PRO A 94 14.59 20.09 -33.37
C PRO A 94 15.12 21.36 -32.70
N VAL A 95 14.30 22.41 -32.69
CA VAL A 95 14.59 23.62 -31.94
C VAL A 95 14.73 23.14 -30.50
N VAL A 96 15.97 23.02 -30.03
CA VAL A 96 16.27 22.58 -28.68
C VAL A 96 15.67 23.62 -27.75
N ARG A 97 14.46 23.34 -27.27
CA ARG A 97 13.77 24.21 -26.33
C ARG A 97 14.59 24.21 -25.05
N LYS A 98 15.24 25.34 -24.78
CA LYS A 98 15.99 25.55 -23.54
C LYS A 98 15.00 25.80 -22.41
N PHE A 99 14.80 24.79 -21.58
CA PHE A 99 14.04 24.93 -20.34
C PHE A 99 14.93 25.52 -19.25
N ARG A 100 14.40 26.48 -18.49
CA ARG A 100 15.10 27.03 -17.33
C ARG A 100 15.04 26.04 -16.17
N PRO A 101 15.99 26.08 -15.21
CA PRO A 101 15.87 25.30 -13.98
C PRO A 101 14.62 25.71 -13.18
N CYS A 102 13.93 24.73 -12.60
CA CYS A 102 12.88 24.97 -11.62
C CYS A 102 13.50 25.31 -10.24
N ASP A 103 12.70 25.92 -9.37
CA ASP A 103 12.99 26.00 -7.93
C ASP A 103 13.07 24.57 -7.34
N SER A 104 14.02 24.33 -6.44
CA SER A 104 14.26 23.02 -5.82
C SER A 104 13.06 22.49 -5.06
N LYS A 105 12.15 23.37 -4.58
CA LYS A 105 10.91 22.95 -3.91
C LYS A 105 10.00 22.09 -4.78
N TYR A 106 10.16 22.14 -6.11
CA TYR A 106 9.39 21.35 -7.06
C TYR A 106 9.95 19.94 -7.28
N SER A 107 11.05 19.54 -6.62
CA SER A 107 11.65 18.20 -6.80
C SER A 107 10.68 17.08 -6.48
N GLU A 108 9.83 17.27 -5.47
CA GLU A 108 8.81 16.31 -5.01
C GLU A 108 7.40 16.69 -5.48
N TYR A 109 7.27 17.69 -6.37
CA TYR A 109 5.96 18.16 -6.81
C TYR A 109 5.32 17.16 -7.79
N THR A 110 4.20 16.56 -7.37
CA THR A 110 3.39 15.65 -8.19
C THR A 110 2.13 16.37 -8.70
N PRO A 111 2.16 17.02 -9.88
CA PRO A 111 1.13 17.99 -10.28
C PRO A 111 -0.31 17.46 -10.28
N CYS A 112 -0.50 16.20 -10.65
CA CYS A 112 -1.83 15.57 -10.69
C CYS A 112 -2.28 14.96 -9.36
N GLN A 113 -1.41 14.92 -8.35
CA GLN A 113 -1.65 14.37 -7.02
C GLN A 113 -1.40 15.42 -5.92
N ASP A 114 -1.45 16.71 -6.27
CA ASP A 114 -1.24 17.80 -5.33
C ASP A 114 -2.36 17.84 -4.27
N PRO A 115 -2.05 17.64 -2.97
CA PRO A 115 -3.06 17.64 -1.91
C PRO A 115 -3.81 18.97 -1.79
N ILE A 116 -3.16 20.09 -2.13
CA ILE A 116 -3.78 21.42 -2.03
C ILE A 116 -4.85 21.58 -3.10
N ARG A 117 -4.53 21.22 -4.35
CA ARG A 117 -5.49 21.20 -5.46
C ARG A 117 -6.61 20.20 -5.22
N ALA A 118 -6.28 18.97 -4.81
CA ALA A 118 -7.22 17.90 -4.52
C ALA A 118 -8.32 18.35 -3.53
N ARG A 119 -7.95 19.08 -2.47
CA ARG A 119 -8.88 19.59 -1.44
C ARG A 119 -9.87 20.66 -1.93
N LYS A 120 -9.69 21.21 -3.14
CA LYS A 120 -10.63 22.18 -3.73
C LYS A 120 -11.87 21.52 -4.33
N PHE A 121 -11.82 20.21 -4.59
CA PHE A 121 -12.93 19.46 -5.19
C PHE A 121 -13.90 18.95 -4.13
N GLU A 122 -15.11 18.63 -4.58
CA GLU A 122 -16.17 18.13 -3.71
C GLU A 122 -15.76 16.82 -3.02
N LYS A 123 -16.30 16.62 -1.80
CA LYS A 123 -16.11 15.36 -1.06
C LYS A 123 -17.07 14.25 -1.51
N LYS A 124 -18.08 14.60 -2.31
CA LYS A 124 -19.04 13.65 -2.87
C LYS A 124 -18.29 12.58 -3.66
N MET A 125 -18.64 11.31 -3.46
CA MET A 125 -18.03 10.17 -4.16
C MET A 125 -16.49 10.14 -4.10
N LEU A 126 -15.87 10.78 -3.10
CA LEU A 126 -14.42 10.89 -2.99
C LEU A 126 -13.75 11.59 -4.19
N MET A 127 -14.44 12.50 -4.88
CA MET A 127 -13.88 13.23 -6.03
C MET A 127 -12.55 13.92 -5.67
N TYR A 128 -12.42 14.48 -4.47
CA TYR A 128 -11.16 15.05 -3.97
C TYR A 128 -9.98 14.05 -3.90
N ARG A 129 -10.19 12.73 -4.04
CA ARG A 129 -9.13 11.71 -4.09
C ARG A 129 -8.76 11.29 -5.51
N GLU A 130 -9.47 11.81 -6.52
CA GLU A 130 -9.15 11.57 -7.93
C GLU A 130 -7.92 12.36 -8.39
N ARG A 131 -7.45 12.09 -9.61
CA ARG A 131 -6.33 12.81 -10.21
C ARG A 131 -6.81 14.16 -10.73
N HIS A 132 -6.23 15.23 -10.20
CA HIS A 132 -6.55 16.60 -10.58
C HIS A 132 -5.30 17.26 -11.14
N CYS A 133 -5.15 17.24 -12.47
CA CYS A 133 -3.98 17.80 -13.12
C CYS A 133 -4.10 19.32 -13.33
N PRO A 134 -2.97 20.03 -13.44
CA PRO A 134 -2.94 21.42 -13.90
C PRO A 134 -3.51 21.57 -15.30
N ALA A 135 -4.19 22.70 -15.54
CA ALA A 135 -4.55 23.11 -16.89
C ALA A 135 -3.30 23.43 -17.71
N LYS A 136 -3.42 23.51 -19.05
CA LYS A 136 -2.26 23.65 -19.96
C LYS A 136 -1.42 24.90 -19.68
N ASP A 137 -2.06 25.97 -19.22
CA ASP A 137 -1.47 27.25 -18.83
C ASP A 137 -0.81 27.22 -17.44
N GLU A 138 -1.17 26.25 -16.60
CA GLU A 138 -0.60 26.05 -15.26
C GLU A 138 0.60 25.08 -15.27
N VAL A 139 0.89 24.43 -16.40
CA VAL A 139 2.00 23.46 -16.53
C VAL A 139 3.33 24.18 -16.45
N LEU A 140 4.17 23.77 -15.49
CA LEU A 140 5.53 24.26 -15.37
C LEU A 140 6.40 23.80 -16.54
N GLN A 141 7.01 24.76 -17.23
CA GLN A 141 7.96 24.52 -18.33
C GLN A 141 9.40 24.78 -17.85
N CYS A 142 9.88 23.95 -16.94
CA CYS A 142 11.22 24.03 -16.38
C CYS A 142 11.79 22.63 -16.11
N LEU A 143 13.12 22.54 -15.93
CA LEU A 143 13.81 21.30 -15.58
C LEU A 143 14.12 21.29 -14.08
N ILE A 144 13.74 20.22 -13.40
CA ILE A 144 14.12 20.01 -12.00
C ILE A 144 15.64 19.82 -11.94
N PRO A 145 16.38 20.64 -11.16
CA PRO A 145 17.80 20.45 -10.99
C PRO A 145 18.09 19.15 -10.24
N ALA A 146 19.25 18.55 -10.50
CA ALA A 146 19.72 17.43 -9.70
C ALA A 146 19.90 17.86 -8.23
N PRO A 147 19.61 16.98 -7.25
CA PRO A 147 19.85 17.28 -5.85
C PRO A 147 21.35 17.50 -5.58
N ALA A 148 21.65 18.15 -4.45
CA ALA A 148 23.02 18.35 -4.03
C ALA A 148 23.73 16.99 -3.88
N ASN A 149 24.96 16.91 -4.38
CA ASN A 149 25.79 15.69 -4.37
C ASN A 149 25.20 14.52 -5.17
N TYR A 150 24.29 14.78 -6.12
CA TYR A 150 23.78 13.74 -7.02
C TYR A 150 24.93 12.94 -7.66
N LYS A 151 24.81 11.62 -7.61
CA LYS A 151 25.76 10.67 -8.19
C LYS A 151 25.11 9.91 -9.34
N ASN A 152 25.92 9.50 -10.30
CA ASN A 152 25.44 8.61 -11.36
C ASN A 152 24.89 7.31 -10.75
N PRO A 153 23.68 6.87 -11.15
CA PRO A 153 23.10 5.61 -10.66
C PRO A 153 24.02 4.42 -10.94
N PHE A 154 23.90 3.38 -10.11
CA PHE A 154 24.60 2.11 -10.35
C PHE A 154 24.21 1.54 -11.71
N ARG A 155 25.09 0.71 -12.29
CA ARG A 155 24.76 -0.04 -13.51
C ARG A 155 23.92 -1.25 -13.15
N TRP A 156 23.06 -1.69 -14.07
CA TRP A 156 22.39 -2.97 -13.94
C TRP A 156 23.43 -4.12 -13.87
N PRO A 157 23.25 -5.16 -13.04
CA PRO A 157 22.09 -5.42 -12.17
C PRO A 157 22.16 -4.77 -10.78
N GLN A 158 23.27 -4.13 -10.40
CA GLN A 158 23.45 -3.56 -9.06
C GLN A 158 22.40 -2.48 -8.73
N SER A 159 21.94 -1.72 -9.72
CA SER A 159 20.86 -0.73 -9.55
C SER A 159 19.52 -1.31 -9.14
N ARG A 160 19.35 -2.65 -9.19
CA ARG A 160 18.19 -3.34 -8.62
C ARG A 160 18.19 -3.26 -7.09
N ASP A 161 19.37 -3.42 -6.50
CA ASP A 161 19.53 -3.64 -5.07
C ASP A 161 20.03 -2.39 -4.34
N TYR A 162 20.54 -1.37 -5.06
CA TYR A 162 21.12 -0.18 -4.45
C TYR A 162 20.76 1.12 -5.17
N ALA A 163 20.60 2.18 -4.38
CA ALA A 163 20.55 3.57 -4.85
C ALA A 163 21.42 4.46 -3.96
N TRP A 164 21.95 5.56 -4.48
CA TRP A 164 22.65 6.55 -3.65
C TRP A 164 21.66 7.31 -2.77
N PHE A 165 22.01 7.50 -1.51
CA PHE A 165 21.19 8.27 -0.57
C PHE A 165 20.97 9.71 -1.08
N ASP A 166 22.03 10.37 -1.56
CA ASP A 166 21.98 11.75 -2.06
C ASP A 166 21.09 11.94 -3.30
N ASN A 167 20.78 10.86 -4.03
CA ASN A 167 19.87 10.93 -5.17
C ASN A 167 18.39 10.97 -4.75
N VAL A 168 18.07 10.49 -3.54
CA VAL A 168 16.72 10.44 -2.97
C VAL A 168 16.80 10.70 -1.46
N PRO A 169 17.13 11.92 -1.00
CA PRO A 169 17.59 12.18 0.37
C PRO A 169 16.46 12.18 1.43
N HIS A 170 15.64 11.13 1.47
CA HIS A 170 14.48 10.95 2.35
C HIS A 170 14.71 9.74 3.26
N LYS A 171 14.97 9.97 4.56
CA LYS A 171 15.17 8.89 5.55
C LYS A 171 13.86 8.36 6.09
N GLU A 172 12.78 9.13 5.96
CA GLU A 172 11.46 8.85 6.49
C GLU A 172 10.92 7.51 5.98
N LEU A 173 11.19 7.19 4.72
CA LEU A 173 10.81 5.90 4.12
C LEU A 173 11.41 4.72 4.88
N THR A 174 12.64 4.86 5.39
CA THR A 174 13.30 3.78 6.14
C THR A 174 12.72 3.60 7.54
N ILE A 175 12.07 4.64 8.09
CA ILE A 175 11.44 4.62 9.40
C ILE A 175 10.01 4.08 9.28
N GLU A 176 9.21 4.68 8.40
CA GLU A 176 7.80 4.32 8.17
C GLU A 176 7.63 2.89 7.63
N LYS A 177 8.67 2.37 6.97
CA LYS A 177 8.66 1.05 6.32
C LYS A 177 9.69 0.10 6.89
N ALA A 178 10.29 0.43 8.04
CA ALA A 178 11.28 -0.39 8.73
C ALA A 178 10.79 -1.83 8.95
N VAL A 179 9.53 -2.00 9.33
CA VAL A 179 8.91 -3.30 9.63
C VAL A 179 8.73 -4.17 8.38
N GLN A 180 8.64 -3.55 7.19
CA GLN A 180 8.41 -4.25 5.92
C GLN A 180 9.71 -4.65 5.23
N ASN A 181 10.88 -4.43 5.86
CA ASN A 181 12.20 -4.70 5.28
C ASN A 181 12.36 -4.15 3.85
N TRP A 182 11.70 -3.01 3.56
CA TRP A 182 11.58 -2.53 2.18
C TRP A 182 12.86 -1.83 1.71
N ILE A 183 13.45 -1.04 2.60
CA ILE A 183 14.61 -0.22 2.32
C ILE A 183 15.46 -0.15 3.58
N GLN A 184 16.76 -0.33 3.43
CA GLN A 184 17.75 -0.21 4.49
C GLN A 184 18.72 0.91 4.14
N VAL A 185 19.17 1.68 5.14
CA VAL A 185 20.24 2.66 4.94
C VAL A 185 21.58 2.00 5.25
N GLU A 186 22.47 1.99 4.26
CA GLU A 186 23.83 1.46 4.37
C GLU A 186 24.84 2.56 4.02
N GLY A 187 25.27 3.33 5.02
CA GLY A 187 26.18 4.45 4.82
C GLY A 187 25.56 5.52 3.91
N ASP A 188 26.11 5.69 2.71
CA ASP A 188 25.67 6.65 1.69
C ASP A 188 24.73 6.03 0.63
N LYS A 189 24.17 4.85 0.91
CA LYS A 189 23.30 4.10 0.00
C LYS A 189 22.00 3.69 0.67
N PHE A 190 20.97 3.55 -0.14
CA PHE A 190 19.85 2.69 0.17
C PHE A 190 20.10 1.31 -0.41
N ARG A 191 19.76 0.29 0.37
CA ARG A 191 19.71 -1.11 -0.05
C ARG A 191 18.26 -1.58 -0.11
N PHE A 192 17.91 -2.22 -1.20
CA PHE A 192 16.61 -2.84 -1.46
C PHE A 192 16.79 -4.35 -1.42
N PRO A 193 16.54 -5.01 -0.29
CA PRO A 193 16.84 -6.44 -0.11
C PRO A 193 15.93 -7.38 -0.92
N GLY A 194 14.96 -6.85 -1.68
CA GLY A 194 14.01 -7.66 -2.45
C GLY A 194 12.97 -8.33 -1.56
N GLY A 195 12.07 -7.52 -0.98
CA GLY A 195 11.02 -8.05 -0.11
C GLY A 195 10.06 -7.02 0.48
N GLY A 196 10.06 -5.79 -0.02
CA GLY A 196 9.40 -4.63 0.60
C GLY A 196 7.95 -4.41 0.24
N THR A 197 7.20 -5.48 0.20
CA THR A 197 5.77 -5.51 -0.03
C THR A 197 5.05 -5.59 1.32
N MET A 198 3.76 -5.90 1.36
CA MET A 198 3.12 -6.30 2.63
C MET A 198 3.69 -7.61 3.23
N PHE A 199 4.69 -8.24 2.60
CA PHE A 199 5.25 -9.53 2.98
C PHE A 199 6.43 -9.36 3.94
N THR A 200 6.22 -9.64 5.23
CA THR A 200 7.26 -9.58 6.28
C THR A 200 8.46 -10.51 6.03
N ARG A 201 8.28 -11.59 5.26
CA ARG A 201 9.33 -12.54 4.81
C ARG A 201 9.85 -12.25 3.40
N GLY A 202 9.39 -11.17 2.77
CA GLY A 202 9.65 -10.82 1.38
C GLY A 202 8.71 -11.50 0.38
N ALA A 203 8.67 -10.94 -0.84
CA ALA A 203 7.77 -11.41 -1.89
C ALA A 203 8.08 -12.83 -2.39
N ASN A 204 9.34 -13.25 -2.34
CA ASN A 204 9.72 -14.61 -2.75
C ASN A 204 9.02 -15.67 -1.87
N ALA A 205 9.00 -15.47 -0.55
CA ALA A 205 8.32 -16.40 0.36
C ALA A 205 6.80 -16.47 0.09
N TYR A 206 6.17 -15.35 -0.26
CA TYR A 206 4.76 -15.32 -0.67
C TYR A 206 4.54 -16.10 -1.98
N ILE A 207 5.41 -15.92 -2.97
CA ILE A 207 5.36 -16.65 -4.24
C ILE A 207 5.56 -18.15 -4.00
N ASP A 208 6.49 -18.53 -3.11
CA ASP A 208 6.75 -19.92 -2.74
C ASP A 208 5.52 -20.57 -2.06
N ASP A 209 4.89 -19.86 -1.12
CA ASP A 209 3.66 -20.32 -0.45
C ASP A 209 2.53 -20.56 -1.48
N ILE A 210 2.40 -19.71 -2.52
CA ILE A 210 1.43 -19.92 -3.61
C ILE A 210 1.82 -21.11 -4.47
N ALA A 211 3.11 -21.24 -4.79
CA ALA A 211 3.62 -22.32 -5.64
C ALA A 211 3.41 -23.71 -5.00
N GLU A 212 3.31 -23.80 -3.67
CA GLU A 212 2.95 -25.03 -2.96
C GLU A 212 1.49 -25.45 -3.21
N LEU A 213 0.59 -24.47 -3.39
CA LEU A 213 -0.85 -24.71 -3.56
C LEU A 213 -1.25 -24.91 -5.02
N ILE A 214 -0.60 -24.19 -5.94
CA ILE A 214 -0.90 -24.22 -7.38
C ILE A 214 0.38 -24.29 -8.21
N PRO A 215 0.39 -25.03 -9.34
CA PRO A 215 1.61 -25.28 -10.10
C PRO A 215 1.96 -24.07 -10.99
N LEU A 216 2.41 -22.97 -10.39
CA LEU A 216 2.76 -21.71 -11.07
C LEU A 216 3.75 -21.92 -12.24
N ALA A 217 4.71 -22.83 -12.09
CA ALA A 217 5.73 -23.12 -13.10
C ALA A 217 5.26 -24.04 -14.25
N SER A 218 4.07 -24.64 -14.15
CA SER A 218 3.60 -25.63 -15.14
C SER A 218 3.16 -25.02 -16.47
N GLY A 219 2.96 -23.70 -16.54
CA GLY A 219 2.40 -23.02 -17.71
C GLY A 219 0.90 -23.27 -17.93
N SER A 220 0.23 -23.98 -17.01
CA SER A 220 -1.22 -24.22 -17.06
C SER A 220 -2.04 -22.96 -16.68
N ILE A 221 -1.48 -22.12 -15.82
CA ILE A 221 -2.06 -20.83 -15.43
C ILE A 221 -1.59 -19.78 -16.44
N ARG A 222 -2.54 -19.21 -17.19
CA ARG A 222 -2.25 -18.16 -18.19
C ARG A 222 -2.52 -16.75 -17.70
N THR A 223 -3.37 -16.61 -16.68
CA THR A 223 -3.81 -15.33 -16.14
C THR A 223 -3.90 -15.43 -14.63
N ALA A 224 -3.31 -14.47 -13.94
CA ALA A 224 -3.46 -14.26 -12.50
C ALA A 224 -3.73 -12.77 -12.26
N LEU A 225 -4.61 -12.47 -11.31
CA LEU A 225 -4.86 -11.12 -10.83
C LEU A 225 -4.50 -11.08 -9.35
N ASP A 226 -3.36 -10.46 -9.06
CA ASP A 226 -2.94 -10.14 -7.70
C ASP A 226 -3.05 -8.63 -7.51
N THR A 227 -3.83 -8.21 -6.51
CA THR A 227 -4.08 -6.80 -6.22
C THR A 227 -3.63 -6.47 -4.81
N GLY A 228 -2.55 -5.70 -4.70
CA GLY A 228 -1.94 -5.29 -3.43
C GLY A 228 -0.98 -4.11 -3.62
N CYS A 229 -0.34 -3.69 -2.53
CA CYS A 229 0.68 -2.62 -2.55
C CYS A 229 2.09 -3.20 -2.77
N GLY A 230 2.19 -4.17 -3.68
CA GLY A 230 3.33 -5.07 -3.82
C GLY A 230 3.08 -6.40 -3.12
#